data_AF-A0A832DL92-F1
#
_entry.id   AF-A0A832DL92-F1
#
_cell.length_a   1.000
_cell.length_b   1.000
_cell.length_c   1.000
_cell.angle_alpha   90.00
_cell.angle_beta   90.00
_cell.angle_gamma   90.00
#
_symmetry.space_group_name_H-M   'P 1'
#
loop_
_entity.id
_entity.type
_entity.pdbx_description
1 polymer ?
#
loop_
_entity_poly.entity_id
_entity_poly.type
_entity_poly.pdbx_seq_one_letter_code
_entity_poly.pdbx_strand_id
1 'polypeptide(L)'
;MAVLTNPALEMAELVGWLQALPHTNEPAINVFGQALGVPSDSPELLEGIAVVATRLRQVPTFATALCLDHKELDEYHVQQIQQACDFLGTIFRASSLMGSWSNIASNARPQDATAFNWMSLVAKRHRGLYRLDDDERSHAIGEVEKTLIELNDDGSLSGWDRELLVAGLQRMRLMLNMFRFFGHEYVRRDLVALKVDLKSVCAKLKKSDPLTKSISAIIVVVTAIVTILSTVAAPDAAATAIGHYQQLLDGKNPYQEQKLLPGPSK
;
A
#
# COMPACT_ATOMS: atom_id res chain seq x y z
N MET A 1 19.63 -5.14 -0.48
CA MET A 1 19.48 -6.61 -0.71
C MET A 1 18.01 -6.91 -0.53
N ALA A 2 17.33 -7.47 -1.52
CA ALA A 2 15.86 -7.58 -1.50
C ALA A 2 15.33 -8.27 -0.23
N VAL A 3 14.58 -7.54 0.60
CA VAL A 3 13.93 -8.12 1.79
C VAL A 3 12.61 -8.74 1.35
N LEU A 4 12.46 -10.05 1.53
CA LEU A 4 11.21 -10.75 1.24
C LEU A 4 10.33 -10.83 2.51
N THR A 5 9.10 -10.33 2.41
CA THR A 5 8.03 -10.42 3.41
C THR A 5 6.88 -11.32 2.90
N ASN A 6 5.77 -11.36 3.64
CA ASN A 6 4.51 -12.01 3.28
C ASN A 6 3.35 -11.36 4.06
N PRO A 7 2.07 -11.58 3.66
CA PRO A 7 0.93 -10.94 4.31
C PRO A 7 0.78 -11.19 5.81
N ALA A 8 1.30 -12.30 6.34
CA ALA A 8 1.22 -12.59 7.77
C ALA A 8 2.29 -11.80 8.54
N LEU A 9 3.54 -11.78 8.06
CA LEU A 9 4.61 -10.99 8.68
C LEU A 9 4.24 -9.50 8.78
N GLU A 10 3.66 -8.98 7.71
CA GLU A 10 3.07 -7.65 7.62
C GLU A 10 2.10 -7.32 8.77
N MET A 11 1.22 -8.27 9.12
CA MET A 11 0.26 -8.09 10.22
C MET A 11 0.94 -8.15 11.58
N ALA A 12 1.93 -9.02 11.77
CA ALA A 12 2.71 -9.07 12.99
C ALA A 12 3.44 -7.74 13.24
N GLU A 13 4.04 -7.16 12.20
CA GLU A 13 4.72 -5.87 12.26
C GLU A 13 3.74 -4.72 12.54
N LEU A 14 2.54 -4.76 11.95
CA LEU A 14 1.49 -3.79 12.25
C LEU A 14 1.08 -3.85 13.72
N VAL A 15 0.85 -5.04 14.29
CA VAL A 15 0.53 -5.19 15.71
C VAL A 15 1.65 -4.64 16.59
N GLY A 16 2.91 -4.97 16.28
CA GLY A 16 4.07 -4.46 17.02
C GLY A 16 4.19 -2.93 16.95
N TRP A 17 3.90 -2.34 15.79
CA TRP A 17 3.88 -0.88 15.66
C TRP A 17 2.74 -0.23 16.44
N LEU A 18 1.53 -0.78 16.36
CA LEU A 18 0.37 -0.29 17.13
C LEU A 18 0.69 -0.29 18.63
N GLN A 19 1.31 -1.35 19.14
CA GLN A 19 1.73 -1.43 20.54
C GLN A 19 2.79 -0.41 20.94
N ALA A 20 3.62 0.04 20.01
CA ALA A 20 4.66 1.03 20.25
C ALA A 20 4.14 2.48 20.22
N LEU A 21 2.90 2.71 19.78
CA LEU A 21 2.32 4.05 19.78
C LEU A 21 2.04 4.54 21.21
N PRO A 22 2.22 5.84 21.49
CA PRO A 22 2.01 6.38 22.83
C PRO A 22 0.56 6.19 23.28
N HIS A 23 0.36 5.73 24.51
CA HIS A 23 -0.97 5.58 25.11
C HIS A 23 -1.52 6.95 25.50
N THR A 24 -2.29 7.57 24.59
CA THR A 24 -2.94 8.86 24.79
C THR A 24 -4.45 8.70 24.87
N ASN A 25 -5.13 9.71 25.43
CA ASN A 25 -6.59 9.73 25.42
C ASN A 25 -7.19 10.32 24.13
N GLU A 26 -6.35 10.69 23.16
CA GLU A 26 -6.79 11.24 21.89
C GLU A 26 -7.58 10.22 21.07
N PRO A 27 -8.47 10.67 20.16
CA PRO A 27 -9.09 9.79 19.18
C PRO A 27 -8.05 8.99 18.40
N ALA A 28 -8.28 7.69 18.21
CA ALA A 28 -7.33 6.81 17.51
C ALA A 28 -7.00 7.30 16.09
N ILE A 29 -7.95 7.92 15.39
CA ILE A 29 -7.70 8.53 14.07
C ILE A 29 -6.63 9.63 14.12
N ASN A 30 -6.58 10.42 15.20
CA ASN A 30 -5.57 11.47 15.38
C ASN A 30 -4.20 10.86 15.64
N VAL A 31 -4.15 9.83 16.49
CA VAL A 31 -2.90 9.10 16.79
C VAL A 31 -2.34 8.47 15.51
N PHE A 32 -3.18 7.86 14.67
CA PHE A 32 -2.74 7.32 13.39
C PHE A 32 -2.27 8.40 12.43
N GLY A 33 -3.00 9.52 12.32
CA GLY A 33 -2.56 10.65 11.50
C GLY A 33 -1.18 11.16 11.92
N GLN A 34 -0.98 11.43 13.21
CA GLN A 34 0.31 11.87 13.76
C GLN A 34 1.41 10.84 13.49
N ALA A 35 1.16 9.56 13.75
CA ALA A 35 2.16 8.51 13.60
C ALA A 35 2.54 8.25 12.13
N LEU A 36 1.64 8.54 11.18
CA LEU A 36 1.87 8.41 9.74
C LEU A 36 2.29 9.73 9.07
N GLY A 37 2.33 10.84 9.82
CA GLY A 37 2.69 12.16 9.31
C GLY A 37 1.64 12.76 8.37
N VAL A 38 0.36 12.46 8.57
CA VAL A 38 -0.76 12.96 7.75
C VAL A 38 -1.89 13.54 8.63
N PRO A 39 -2.64 14.55 8.13
CA PRO A 39 -3.81 15.07 8.85
C PRO A 39 -4.84 13.97 9.12
N SER A 40 -5.50 14.04 10.28
CA SER A 40 -6.49 13.04 10.71
C SER A 40 -7.77 13.04 9.88
N ASP A 41 -8.06 14.14 9.19
CA ASP A 41 -9.20 14.34 8.29
C ASP A 41 -8.82 14.13 6.81
N SER A 42 -7.58 13.74 6.53
CA SER A 42 -7.10 13.55 5.17
C SER A 42 -7.76 12.32 4.51
N PRO A 43 -8.20 12.42 3.24
CA PRO A 43 -8.62 11.26 2.44
C PRO A 43 -7.56 10.15 2.40
N GLU A 44 -6.29 10.54 2.38
CA GLU A 44 -5.12 9.67 2.39
C GLU A 44 -5.12 8.73 3.60
N LEU A 45 -5.38 9.25 4.80
CA LEU A 45 -5.44 8.43 6.01
C LEU A 45 -6.58 7.38 5.93
N LEU A 46 -7.75 7.78 5.42
CA LEU A 46 -8.90 6.89 5.25
C LEU A 46 -8.63 5.80 4.21
N GLU A 47 -7.98 6.13 3.10
CA GLU A 47 -7.52 5.14 2.13
C GLU A 47 -6.55 4.14 2.78
N GLY A 48 -5.62 4.63 3.59
CA GLY A 48 -4.69 3.79 4.33
C GLY A 48 -5.36 2.79 5.27
N ILE A 49 -6.32 3.27 6.05
CA ILE A 49 -7.15 2.42 6.91
C ILE A 49 -7.94 1.38 6.09
N ALA A 50 -8.45 1.76 4.92
CA ALA A 50 -9.16 0.84 4.04
C ALA A 50 -8.25 -0.26 3.46
N VAL A 51 -6.98 0.06 3.18
CA VAL A 51 -5.97 -0.93 2.76
C VAL A 51 -5.74 -1.96 3.88
N VAL A 52 -5.55 -1.50 5.12
CA VAL A 52 -5.39 -2.38 6.29
C VAL A 52 -6.61 -3.29 6.44
N ALA A 53 -7.82 -2.72 6.43
CA ALA A 53 -9.07 -3.48 6.56
C ALA A 53 -9.24 -4.51 5.44
N THR A 54 -8.79 -4.20 4.23
CA THR A 54 -8.85 -5.14 3.11
C THR A 54 -7.85 -6.28 3.28
N ARG A 55 -6.65 -5.99 3.78
CA ARG A 55 -5.64 -7.02 4.07
C ARG A 55 -6.07 -7.95 5.21
N LEU A 56 -6.68 -7.41 6.26
CA LEU A 56 -7.25 -8.21 7.36
C LEU A 56 -8.31 -9.21 6.89
N ARG A 57 -9.04 -8.89 5.81
CA ARG A 57 -10.00 -9.82 5.20
C ARG A 57 -9.33 -10.89 4.32
N GLN A 58 -8.19 -10.58 3.71
CA GLN A 58 -7.49 -11.49 2.79
C GLN A 58 -6.63 -12.53 3.51
N VAL A 59 -6.04 -12.17 4.65
CA VAL A 59 -5.14 -13.05 5.41
C VAL A 59 -5.83 -14.36 5.85
N PRO A 60 -7.06 -14.34 6.39
CA PRO A 60 -7.75 -15.59 6.73
C PRO A 60 -8.11 -16.43 5.51
N THR A 61 -8.53 -15.82 4.40
CA THR A 61 -8.76 -16.56 3.15
C THR A 61 -7.50 -17.27 2.68
N PHE A 62 -6.34 -16.62 2.79
CA PHE A 62 -5.07 -17.23 2.45
C PHE A 62 -4.69 -18.36 3.43
N ALA A 63 -4.92 -18.17 4.73
CA ALA A 63 -4.71 -19.22 5.72
C ALA A 63 -5.58 -20.47 5.43
N THR A 64 -6.84 -20.27 5.06
CA THR A 64 -7.75 -21.36 4.66
C THR A 64 -7.22 -22.10 3.42
N ALA A 65 -6.72 -21.39 2.41
CA ALA A 65 -6.09 -22.02 1.24
C ALA A 65 -4.84 -22.84 1.62
N LEU A 66 -3.99 -22.32 2.53
CA LEU A 66 -2.84 -23.07 3.04
C LEU A 66 -3.24 -24.34 3.81
N CYS A 67 -4.40 -24.33 4.48
CA CYS A 67 -4.96 -25.49 5.17
C CYS A 67 -5.54 -26.52 4.18
N LEU A 68 -6.45 -26.09 3.31
CA LEU A 68 -7.23 -26.99 2.45
C LEU A 68 -6.43 -27.49 1.25
N ASP A 69 -5.72 -26.59 0.56
CA ASP A 69 -5.08 -26.89 -0.73
C ASP A 69 -3.64 -27.36 -0.55
N HIS A 70 -2.95 -26.81 0.44
CA HIS A 70 -1.51 -27.07 0.66
C HIS A 70 -1.21 -27.97 1.86
N LYS A 71 -2.17 -28.16 2.79
CA LYS A 71 -2.01 -28.96 4.01
C LYS A 71 -0.82 -28.56 4.88
N GLU A 72 -0.44 -27.28 4.81
CA GLU A 72 0.68 -26.71 5.57
C GLU A 72 0.22 -26.11 6.90
N LEU A 73 -1.09 -25.85 7.03
CA LEU A 73 -1.77 -25.38 8.23
C LEU A 73 -2.87 -26.36 8.64
N ASP A 74 -3.21 -26.39 9.93
CA ASP A 74 -4.41 -27.07 10.43
C ASP A 74 -5.54 -26.07 10.73
N GLU A 75 -6.74 -26.59 11.01
CA GLU A 75 -7.93 -25.78 11.31
C GLU A 75 -7.76 -24.93 12.58
N TYR A 76 -7.00 -25.41 13.58
CA TYR A 76 -6.75 -24.66 14.80
C TYR A 76 -5.96 -23.39 14.50
N HIS A 77 -4.91 -23.48 13.68
CA HIS A 77 -4.13 -22.32 13.28
C HIS A 77 -4.95 -21.34 12.43
N VAL A 78 -5.81 -21.84 11.53
CA VAL A 78 -6.72 -20.98 10.75
C VAL A 78 -7.66 -20.20 11.68
N GLN A 79 -8.22 -20.85 12.70
CA GLN A 79 -9.07 -20.17 13.69
C GLN A 79 -8.30 -19.10 14.47
N GLN A 80 -7.06 -19.37 14.88
CA GLN A 80 -6.22 -18.37 15.58
C GLN A 80 -5.96 -17.14 14.70
N ILE A 81 -5.65 -17.35 13.42
CA ILE A 81 -5.43 -16.25 12.46
C ILE A 81 -6.70 -15.46 12.21
N GLN A 82 -7.84 -16.14 12.05
CA GLN A 82 -9.15 -15.50 11.87
C GLN A 82 -9.47 -14.61 13.08
N GLN A 83 -9.31 -15.15 14.29
CA GLN A 83 -9.53 -14.39 15.53
C GLN A 83 -8.61 -13.17 15.60
N ALA A 84 -7.30 -13.33 15.35
CA ALA A 84 -6.35 -12.22 15.34
C ALA A 84 -6.73 -11.14 14.30
N CYS A 85 -7.18 -11.53 13.11
CA CYS A 85 -7.66 -10.61 12.07
C CYS A 85 -8.94 -9.89 12.47
N ASP A 86 -9.89 -10.59 13.10
CA ASP A 86 -11.15 -10.00 13.56
C ASP A 86 -10.91 -8.99 14.68
N PHE A 87 -10.05 -9.33 15.65
CA PHE A 87 -9.62 -8.43 16.72
C PHE A 87 -8.93 -7.19 16.16
N LEU A 88 -7.91 -7.37 15.33
CA LEU A 88 -7.21 -6.26 14.70
C LEU A 88 -8.17 -5.43 13.83
N GLY A 89 -9.14 -6.07 13.17
CA GLY A 89 -10.20 -5.41 12.43
C GLY A 89 -11.09 -4.51 13.28
N THR A 90 -11.29 -4.81 14.56
CA THR A 90 -12.05 -3.92 15.46
C THR A 90 -11.36 -2.58 15.69
N ILE A 91 -10.03 -2.53 15.68
CA ILE A 91 -9.24 -1.30 15.86
C ILE A 91 -9.51 -0.32 14.71
N PHE A 92 -9.65 -0.84 13.48
CA PHE A 92 -9.83 -0.04 12.26
C PHE A 92 -11.31 0.23 11.91
N ARG A 93 -12.26 -0.10 12.78
CA ARG A 93 -13.67 0.26 12.58
C ARG A 93 -13.89 1.75 12.84
N ALA A 94 -14.78 2.37 12.08
CA ALA A 94 -15.13 3.79 12.24
C ALA A 94 -15.52 4.16 13.68
N SER A 95 -16.29 3.31 14.37
CA SER A 95 -16.67 3.52 15.78
C SER A 95 -15.47 3.55 16.73
N SER A 96 -14.48 2.70 16.47
CA SER A 96 -13.26 2.62 17.28
C SER A 96 -12.33 3.79 16.97
N LEU A 97 -12.21 4.19 15.71
CA LEU A 97 -11.34 5.30 15.28
C LEU A 97 -11.68 6.64 15.95
N MET A 98 -12.96 6.84 16.29
CA MET A 98 -13.45 8.01 17.03
C MET A 98 -13.26 7.89 18.56
N GLY A 99 -12.98 6.69 19.05
CA GLY A 99 -12.76 6.39 20.45
C GLY A 99 -11.33 6.68 20.91
N SER A 100 -11.15 6.70 22.22
CA SER A 100 -9.86 6.98 22.86
C SER A 100 -8.83 5.88 22.54
N TRP A 101 -7.64 6.27 22.07
CA TRP A 101 -6.58 5.33 21.71
C TRP A 101 -6.13 4.45 22.88
N SER A 102 -6.02 4.99 24.09
CA SER A 102 -5.65 4.23 25.29
C SER A 102 -6.53 2.99 25.51
N ASN A 103 -7.84 3.10 25.26
CA ASN A 103 -8.81 2.00 25.38
C ASN A 103 -8.74 0.99 24.23
N ILE A 104 -8.18 1.40 23.09
CA ILE A 104 -8.09 0.59 21.87
C ILE A 104 -6.75 -0.13 21.83
N ALA A 105 -5.67 0.55 22.21
CA ALA A 105 -4.31 0.03 22.27
C ALA A 105 -4.20 -1.17 23.21
N SER A 106 -4.96 -1.19 24.31
CA SER A 106 -5.04 -2.35 25.21
C SER A 106 -5.58 -3.62 24.54
N ASN A 107 -6.25 -3.49 23.39
CA ASN A 107 -6.79 -4.62 22.63
C ASN A 107 -5.79 -5.17 21.60
N ALA A 108 -4.70 -4.46 21.30
CA ALA A 108 -3.62 -4.99 20.46
C ALA A 108 -2.71 -5.90 21.29
N ARG A 109 -3.00 -7.20 21.35
CA ARG A 109 -2.30 -8.13 22.26
C ARG A 109 -1.07 -8.74 21.58
N PRO A 110 0.03 -8.99 22.30
CA PRO A 110 1.23 -9.65 21.74
C PRO A 110 0.95 -11.05 21.16
N GLN A 111 -0.09 -11.71 21.67
CA GLN A 111 -0.53 -13.03 21.22
C GLN A 111 -1.03 -12.99 19.77
N ASP A 112 -1.67 -11.88 19.35
CA ASP A 112 -2.18 -11.72 17.99
C ASP A 112 -1.01 -11.65 16.98
N ALA A 113 0.09 -10.94 17.34
CA ALA A 113 1.33 -10.92 16.55
C ALA A 113 1.99 -12.30 16.44
N THR A 114 1.88 -13.12 17.49
CA THR A 114 2.49 -14.46 17.52
C THR A 114 1.84 -15.39 16.49
N ALA A 115 0.51 -15.36 16.36
CA ALA A 115 -0.22 -16.15 15.37
C ALA A 115 0.27 -15.81 13.94
N PHE A 116 0.38 -14.52 13.63
CA PHE A 116 0.88 -14.04 12.35
C PHE A 116 2.34 -14.41 12.07
N ASN A 117 3.21 -14.32 13.08
CA ASN A 117 4.62 -14.71 12.96
C ASN A 117 4.78 -16.19 12.62
N TRP A 118 3.96 -17.05 13.20
CA TRP A 118 3.99 -18.47 12.90
C TRP A 118 3.49 -18.76 11.47
N MET A 119 2.35 -18.17 11.08
CA MET A 119 1.83 -18.32 9.70
C MET A 119 2.82 -17.82 8.65
N SER A 120 3.59 -16.77 8.95
CA SER A 120 4.62 -16.20 8.08
C SER A 120 5.65 -17.22 7.59
N LEU A 121 6.04 -18.17 8.45
CA LEU A 121 7.02 -19.22 8.12
C LEU A 121 6.56 -20.11 6.95
N VAL A 122 5.25 -20.31 6.83
CA VAL A 122 4.63 -21.07 5.75
C VAL A 122 4.29 -20.15 4.59
N ALA A 123 3.60 -19.03 4.87
CA ALA A 123 3.09 -18.08 3.89
C ALA A 123 4.16 -17.60 2.90
N LYS A 124 5.40 -17.38 3.37
CA LYS A 124 6.50 -16.90 2.52
C LYS A 124 6.85 -17.86 1.38
N ARG A 125 6.58 -19.17 1.51
CA ARG A 125 6.81 -20.18 0.46
C ARG A 125 5.78 -20.10 -0.67
N HIS A 126 4.58 -19.60 -0.39
CA HIS A 126 3.47 -19.55 -1.35
C HIS A 126 3.20 -18.14 -1.87
N ARG A 127 3.53 -17.11 -1.08
CA ARG A 127 3.32 -15.71 -1.45
C ARG A 127 4.40 -14.81 -0.85
N GLY A 128 5.59 -14.89 -1.44
CA GLY A 128 6.67 -13.96 -1.17
C GLY A 128 6.33 -12.57 -1.72
N LEU A 129 6.47 -11.55 -0.88
CA LEU A 129 6.30 -10.16 -1.27
C LEU A 129 7.64 -9.44 -1.10
N TYR A 130 7.96 -8.50 -1.98
CA TYR A 130 9.11 -7.62 -1.75
C TYR A 130 8.84 -6.74 -0.51
N ARG A 131 9.87 -6.12 0.04
CA ARG A 131 9.76 -4.97 0.93
C ARG A 131 10.95 -4.08 0.64
N LEU A 132 10.69 -2.78 0.48
CA LEU A 132 11.78 -1.80 0.55
C LEU A 132 12.37 -1.89 1.96
N ASP A 133 13.70 -1.97 2.05
CA ASP A 133 14.34 -1.84 3.35
C ASP A 133 14.13 -0.42 3.91
N ASP A 134 14.37 -0.25 5.22
CA ASP A 134 14.05 1.00 5.89
C ASP A 134 14.86 2.18 5.33
N ASP A 135 16.08 1.94 4.84
CA ASP A 135 16.96 2.94 4.26
C ASP A 135 16.48 3.34 2.86
N GLU A 136 16.19 2.37 1.98
CA GLU A 136 15.61 2.59 0.65
C GLU A 136 14.28 3.34 0.74
N ARG A 137 13.41 2.96 1.69
CA ARG A 137 12.12 3.62 1.92
C ARG A 137 12.31 5.06 2.41
N SER A 138 13.20 5.27 3.38
CA SER A 138 13.45 6.61 3.93
C SER A 138 14.07 7.53 2.88
N HIS A 139 14.97 7.02 2.05
CA HIS A 139 15.52 7.75 0.91
C HIS A 139 14.43 8.14 -0.10
N ALA A 140 13.56 7.19 -0.48
CA ALA A 140 12.44 7.46 -1.39
C ALA A 140 11.47 8.51 -0.82
N ILE A 141 11.17 8.48 0.48
CA ILE A 141 10.37 9.53 1.15
C ILE A 141 11.07 10.88 1.02
N GLY A 142 12.37 10.96 1.29
CA GLY A 142 13.14 12.20 1.19
C GLY A 142 13.11 12.82 -0.22
N GLU A 143 13.22 11.99 -1.27
CA GLU A 143 13.12 12.47 -2.67
C GLU A 143 11.71 13.00 -2.99
N VAL A 144 10.66 12.35 -2.48
CA VAL A 144 9.27 12.82 -2.64
C VAL A 144 9.06 14.15 -1.93
N GLU A 145 9.55 14.30 -0.70
CA GLU A 145 9.42 15.55 0.07
C GLU A 145 10.17 16.70 -0.57
N LYS A 146 11.40 16.45 -1.04
CA LYS A 146 12.18 17.43 -1.79
C LYS A 146 11.42 17.90 -3.03
N THR A 147 10.82 16.97 -3.77
CA THR A 147 10.07 17.34 -4.98
C THR A 147 8.78 18.10 -4.65
N LEU A 148 8.08 17.75 -3.56
CA LEU A 148 6.93 18.52 -3.08
C LEU A 148 7.30 19.97 -2.76
N ILE A 149 8.48 20.21 -2.18
CA ILE A 149 9.00 21.56 -1.93
C ILE A 149 9.28 22.27 -3.26
N GLU A 150 10.03 21.63 -4.17
CA GLU A 150 10.34 22.19 -5.49
C GLU A 150 9.08 22.56 -6.30
N LEU A 151 8.01 21.77 -6.20
CA LEU A 151 6.73 22.02 -6.88
C LEU A 151 5.94 23.20 -6.29
N ASN A 152 6.03 23.43 -4.98
CA ASN A 152 5.33 24.54 -4.34
C ASN A 152 6.00 25.88 -4.66
N ASP A 153 7.33 25.89 -4.78
CA ASP A 153 8.11 27.10 -5.05
C ASP A 153 8.11 27.51 -6.54
N ASP A 154 7.73 26.62 -7.46
CA ASP A 154 7.76 26.92 -8.90
C ASP A 154 6.46 27.59 -9.38
N GLY A 155 6.55 28.81 -9.93
CA GLY A 155 5.43 29.54 -10.54
C GLY A 155 5.03 29.09 -11.96
N SER A 156 5.79 28.18 -12.58
CA SER A 156 5.66 27.83 -14.00
C SER A 156 4.48 26.93 -14.35
N LEU A 157 4.00 26.13 -13.39
CA LEU A 157 2.90 25.19 -13.59
C LEU A 157 1.53 25.87 -13.48
N SER A 158 0.60 25.45 -14.34
CA SER A 158 -0.81 25.77 -14.18
C SER A 158 -1.31 25.28 -12.82
N GLY A 159 -2.25 26.01 -12.20
CA GLY A 159 -2.75 25.66 -10.86
C GLY A 159 -3.27 24.22 -10.79
N TRP A 160 -3.98 23.77 -11.82
CA TRP A 160 -4.55 22.43 -11.89
C TRP A 160 -3.50 21.32 -12.04
N ASP A 161 -2.50 21.50 -12.91
CA ASP A 161 -1.44 20.49 -13.09
C ASP A 161 -0.58 20.37 -11.82
N ARG A 162 -0.37 21.49 -11.11
CA ARG A 162 0.35 21.51 -9.84
C ARG A 162 -0.41 20.77 -8.74
N GLU A 163 -1.71 21.06 -8.58
CA GLU A 163 -2.56 20.38 -7.60
C GLU A 163 -2.56 18.86 -7.81
N LEU A 164 -2.66 18.40 -9.07
CA LEU A 164 -2.66 16.98 -9.40
C LEU A 164 -1.32 16.30 -9.07
N LEU A 165 -0.19 16.96 -9.36
CA LEU A 165 1.14 16.46 -9.02
C LEU A 165 1.37 16.41 -7.50
N VAL A 166 0.97 17.47 -6.79
CA VAL A 166 1.08 17.55 -5.33
C VAL A 166 0.25 16.44 -4.69
N ALA A 167 -1.00 16.25 -5.12
CA ALA A 167 -1.85 15.17 -4.63
C ALA A 167 -1.24 13.79 -4.91
N GLY A 168 -0.69 13.56 -6.11
CA GLY A 168 -0.03 12.31 -6.47
C GLY A 168 1.21 12.00 -5.61
N LEU A 169 2.04 13.02 -5.34
CA LEU A 169 3.23 12.87 -4.50
C LEU A 169 2.90 12.74 -3.01
N GLN A 170 1.89 13.45 -2.51
CA GLN A 170 1.39 13.28 -1.16
C GLN A 170 0.84 11.86 -0.94
N ARG A 171 0.09 11.34 -1.92
CA ARG A 171 -0.35 9.95 -1.94
C ARG A 171 0.84 8.98 -1.93
N MET A 172 1.86 9.21 -2.77
CA MET A 172 3.08 8.40 -2.76
C MET A 172 3.77 8.41 -1.39
N ARG A 173 3.90 9.58 -0.76
CA ARG A 173 4.50 9.72 0.57
C ARG A 173 3.73 8.93 1.62
N LEU A 174 2.40 9.03 1.65
CA LEU A 174 1.56 8.22 2.54
C LEU A 174 1.83 6.74 2.28
N MET A 175 1.81 6.31 1.02
CA MET A 175 2.04 4.90 0.69
C MET A 175 3.41 4.42 1.17
N LEU A 176 4.46 5.23 1.00
CA LEU A 176 5.81 4.97 1.52
C LEU A 176 5.85 4.93 3.06
N ASN A 177 5.08 5.76 3.77
CA ASN A 177 4.97 5.65 5.22
C ASN A 177 4.24 4.37 5.66
N MET A 178 3.18 4.00 4.95
CA MET A 178 2.40 2.78 5.19
C MET A 178 3.10 1.50 4.74
N PHE A 179 4.06 1.61 3.83
CA PHE A 179 4.85 0.52 3.26
C PHE A 179 5.71 -0.21 4.28
N ARG A 180 5.82 0.30 5.51
CA ARG A 180 6.37 -0.46 6.64
C ARG A 180 5.61 -1.77 6.85
N PHE A 181 4.32 -1.84 6.49
CA PHE A 181 3.45 -2.96 6.83
C PHE A 181 2.79 -3.67 5.67
N PHE A 182 2.75 -3.14 4.44
CA PHE A 182 1.92 -3.72 3.38
C PHE A 182 2.66 -3.84 2.06
N GLY A 183 3.00 -5.07 1.71
CA GLY A 183 3.69 -5.47 0.51
C GLY A 183 2.86 -5.13 -0.73
N HIS A 184 3.37 -4.14 -1.44
CA HIS A 184 3.47 -3.96 -2.89
C HIS A 184 2.27 -4.11 -3.82
N GLU A 185 1.23 -4.90 -3.60
CA GLU A 185 0.17 -5.05 -4.63
C GLU A 185 -0.65 -3.77 -4.81
N TYR A 186 -1.16 -3.21 -3.72
CA TYR A 186 -1.91 -1.97 -3.73
C TYR A 186 -1.02 -0.81 -4.17
N VAL A 187 0.21 -0.80 -3.66
CA VAL A 187 1.14 0.26 -4.00
C VAL A 187 1.66 0.15 -5.42
N ARG A 188 1.89 -1.05 -5.96
CA ARG A 188 2.26 -1.25 -7.37
C ARG A 188 1.16 -0.71 -8.28
N ARG A 189 -0.11 -1.01 -7.99
CA ARG A 189 -1.24 -0.49 -8.78
C ARG A 189 -1.27 1.03 -8.77
N ASP A 190 -1.16 1.65 -7.61
CA ASP A 190 -1.29 3.10 -7.48
C ASP A 190 -0.01 3.83 -7.95
N LEU A 191 1.18 3.23 -7.79
CA LEU A 191 2.44 3.70 -8.40
C LEU A 191 2.40 3.60 -9.92
N VAL A 192 1.75 2.58 -10.48
CA VAL A 192 1.52 2.49 -11.93
C VAL A 192 0.60 3.61 -12.40
N ALA A 193 -0.51 3.86 -11.69
CA ALA A 193 -1.42 4.97 -12.01
C ALA A 193 -0.69 6.32 -11.95
N LEU A 194 0.03 6.59 -10.86
CA LEU A 194 0.83 7.80 -10.71
C LEU A 194 1.92 7.93 -11.77
N LYS A 195 2.57 6.83 -12.17
CA LYS A 195 3.53 6.85 -13.28
C LYS A 195 2.88 7.28 -14.59
N VAL A 196 1.64 6.86 -14.86
CA VAL A 196 0.89 7.27 -16.05
C VAL A 196 0.59 8.77 -15.97
N ASP A 197 0.13 9.25 -14.81
CA ASP A 197 -0.17 10.67 -14.59
C ASP A 197 1.09 11.55 -14.74
N LEU A 198 2.21 11.15 -14.13
CA LEU A 198 3.49 11.84 -14.24
C LEU A 198 4.01 11.88 -15.68
N LYS A 199 3.89 10.78 -16.44
CA LYS A 199 4.26 10.75 -17.85
C LYS A 199 3.40 11.70 -18.69
N SER A 200 2.11 11.76 -18.42
CA SER A 200 1.18 12.69 -19.08
C SER A 200 1.59 14.14 -18.83
N VAL A 201 1.97 14.48 -17.60
CA VAL A 201 2.44 15.83 -17.27
C VAL A 201 3.81 16.13 -17.90
N CYS A 202 4.77 15.21 -17.83
CA CYS A 202 6.08 15.37 -18.47
C CYS A 202 5.98 15.58 -19.98
N ALA A 203 5.02 14.94 -20.66
CA ALA A 203 4.78 15.11 -22.09
C ALA A 203 4.25 16.52 -22.46
N LYS A 204 3.63 17.23 -21.50
CA LYS A 204 3.13 18.61 -21.69
C LYS A 204 4.21 19.67 -21.40
N LEU A 205 5.28 19.31 -20.70
CA LEU A 205 6.37 20.23 -20.37
C LEU A 205 7.40 20.36 -21.49
N LYS A 206 8.05 21.53 -21.59
CA LYS A 206 9.15 21.72 -22.55
C LYS A 206 10.38 20.96 -22.05
N LYS A 207 11.08 20.23 -22.95
CA LYS A 207 12.29 19.44 -22.62
C LYS A 207 13.41 20.20 -21.88
N SER A 208 13.44 21.53 -21.99
CA SER A 208 14.42 22.41 -21.34
C SER A 208 14.04 22.84 -19.93
N ASP A 209 12.85 22.48 -19.45
CA ASP A 209 12.34 22.87 -18.15
C ASP A 209 13.07 22.09 -17.03
N PRO A 210 13.63 22.78 -16.01
CA PRO A 210 14.19 22.12 -14.82
C PRO A 210 13.26 21.07 -14.23
N LEU A 211 11.95 21.33 -14.26
CA LEU A 211 10.92 20.47 -13.69
C LEU A 211 10.72 19.17 -14.49
N THR A 212 11.03 19.18 -15.79
CA THR A 212 11.07 17.95 -16.61
C THR A 212 12.14 16.99 -16.10
N LYS A 213 13.28 17.50 -15.58
CA LYS A 213 14.32 16.65 -14.99
C LYS A 213 13.86 16.05 -13.66
N SER A 214 13.27 16.85 -12.77
CA SER A 214 12.75 16.36 -11.48
C SER A 214 11.62 15.35 -11.67
N ILE A 215 10.61 15.64 -12.50
CA ILE A 215 9.53 14.68 -12.79
C ILE A 215 10.07 13.43 -13.50
N SER A 216 11.02 13.56 -14.43
CA SER A 216 11.63 12.38 -15.07
C SER A 216 12.41 11.53 -14.07
N ALA A 217 13.11 12.14 -13.11
CA ALA A 217 13.78 11.42 -12.03
C ALA A 217 12.76 10.66 -11.16
N ILE A 218 11.63 11.27 -10.81
CA ILE A 218 10.54 10.58 -10.11
C ILE A 218 10.01 9.43 -10.96
N ILE A 219 9.69 9.65 -12.24
CA ILE A 219 9.22 8.57 -13.13
C ILE A 219 10.21 7.40 -13.17
N VAL A 220 11.51 7.67 -13.16
CA VAL A 220 12.56 6.65 -13.10
C VAL A 220 12.51 5.90 -11.77
N VAL A 221 12.41 6.60 -10.64
CA VAL A 221 12.29 5.97 -9.30
C VAL A 221 11.01 5.14 -9.20
N VAL A 222 9.86 5.69 -9.59
CA VAL A 222 8.57 4.97 -9.62
C VAL A 222 8.66 3.75 -10.53
N THR A 223 9.31 3.89 -11.70
CA THR A 223 9.51 2.78 -12.62
C THR A 223 10.41 1.72 -12.01
N ALA A 224 11.52 2.10 -11.37
CA ALA A 224 12.43 1.18 -10.72
C ALA A 224 11.73 0.40 -9.62
N ILE A 225 10.98 1.10 -8.76
CA ILE A 225 10.16 0.50 -7.71
C ILE A 225 9.18 -0.48 -8.37
N VAL A 226 8.26 -0.02 -9.24
CA VAL A 226 7.25 -0.86 -9.91
C VAL A 226 7.86 -2.08 -10.60
N THR A 227 8.99 -1.92 -11.29
CA THR A 227 9.68 -3.03 -11.96
C THR A 227 10.20 -4.05 -10.95
N ILE A 228 10.86 -3.61 -9.87
CA ILE A 228 11.31 -4.49 -8.78
C ILE A 228 10.10 -5.21 -8.15
N LEU A 229 8.98 -4.50 -7.95
CA LEU A 229 7.76 -5.09 -7.37
C LEU A 229 7.14 -6.13 -8.29
N SER A 230 7.27 -5.93 -9.60
CA SER A 230 6.65 -6.79 -10.62
C SER A 230 7.48 -8.04 -10.89
N THR A 231 8.81 -7.95 -10.96
CA THR A 231 9.69 -9.09 -11.22
C THR A 231 9.78 -10.07 -10.06
N VAL A 232 9.65 -9.59 -8.82
CA VAL A 232 9.81 -10.42 -7.62
C VAL A 232 8.48 -11.03 -7.14
N ALA A 233 7.35 -10.32 -7.31
CA ALA A 233 6.05 -10.79 -6.78
C ALA A 233 5.42 -11.96 -7.56
N ALA A 234 5.81 -12.18 -8.81
CA ALA A 234 5.40 -13.33 -9.61
C ALA A 234 6.21 -13.38 -10.92
N PRO A 235 7.31 -14.12 -11.03
CA PRO A 235 8.10 -14.19 -12.27
C PRO A 235 7.25 -14.65 -13.48
N ASP A 236 6.29 -15.55 -13.27
CA ASP A 236 5.40 -16.05 -14.34
C ASP A 236 4.24 -15.10 -14.66
N ALA A 237 3.75 -14.34 -13.68
CA ALA A 237 2.72 -13.32 -13.91
C ALA A 237 3.31 -11.96 -14.30
N ALA A 238 4.62 -11.74 -14.14
CA ALA A 238 5.31 -10.55 -14.60
C ALA A 238 5.27 -10.44 -16.12
N ALA A 239 5.41 -11.55 -16.84
CA ALA A 239 5.28 -11.57 -18.31
C ALA A 239 3.87 -11.16 -18.76
N THR A 240 2.83 -11.64 -18.08
CA THR A 240 1.42 -11.31 -18.36
C THR A 240 1.05 -9.91 -17.90
N ALA A 241 1.54 -9.49 -16.73
CA ALA A 241 1.33 -8.17 -16.16
C ALA A 241 2.06 -7.10 -16.98
N ILE A 242 3.29 -7.34 -17.45
CA ILE A 242 4.00 -6.45 -18.38
C ILE A 242 3.17 -6.25 -19.65
N GLY A 243 2.57 -7.30 -20.21
CA GLY A 243 1.65 -7.18 -21.35
C GLY A 243 0.39 -6.35 -21.04
N HIS A 244 -0.25 -6.58 -19.89
CA HIS A 244 -1.38 -5.77 -19.42
C HIS A 244 -0.99 -4.30 -19.14
N TYR A 245 0.21 -4.08 -18.60
CA TYR A 245 0.72 -2.74 -18.30
C TYR A 245 1.16 -2.02 -19.56
N GLN A 246 1.68 -2.73 -20.58
CA GLN A 246 1.91 -2.17 -21.91
C GLN A 246 0.60 -1.74 -22.57
N GLN A 247 -0.48 -2.51 -22.43
CA GLN A 247 -1.81 -2.11 -22.93
C GLN A 247 -2.32 -0.83 -22.25
N LEU A 248 -2.19 -0.71 -20.92
CA LEU A 248 -2.53 0.52 -20.19
C LEU A 248 -1.62 1.70 -20.58
N LEU A 249 -0.33 1.45 -20.82
CA LEU A 249 0.64 2.46 -21.29
C LEU A 249 0.37 2.91 -22.74
N ASP A 250 -0.23 2.06 -23.55
CA ASP A 250 -0.66 2.35 -24.92
C ASP A 250 -2.07 2.97 -24.97
N GLY A 251 -2.67 3.30 -23.82
CA GLY A 251 -4.00 3.91 -23.72
C GLY A 251 -5.15 2.95 -24.01
N LYS A 252 -4.90 1.64 -24.03
CA LYS A 252 -5.94 0.61 -24.17
C LYS A 252 -6.43 0.20 -22.78
N ASN A 253 -7.71 0.45 -22.50
CA ASN A 253 -8.32 0.01 -21.24
C ASN A 253 -8.61 -1.51 -21.33
N PRO A 254 -7.94 -2.37 -20.55
CA PRO A 254 -8.14 -3.82 -20.60
C PRO A 254 -9.54 -4.24 -20.11
N TYR A 255 -10.31 -3.33 -19.51
CA TYR A 255 -11.68 -3.58 -19.05
C TYR A 255 -12.76 -3.16 -20.05
N GLN A 256 -12.41 -2.55 -21.19
CA GLN A 256 -13.40 -2.17 -22.22
C GLN A 256 -13.89 -3.33 -23.10
N GLU A 257 -13.27 -4.52 -23.02
CA GLU A 257 -13.73 -5.72 -23.73
C GLU A 257 -14.61 -6.64 -22.88
N GLN A 258 -15.18 -6.18 -21.77
CA GLN A 258 -16.37 -6.83 -21.24
C GLN A 258 -17.56 -6.45 -22.13
N LYS A 259 -17.76 -7.21 -23.21
CA LYS A 259 -19.04 -7.24 -23.93
C LYS A 259 -20.14 -7.33 -22.89
N LEU A 260 -20.90 -6.26 -22.74
CA LEU A 260 -22.14 -6.24 -21.97
C LEU A 260 -22.93 -7.47 -22.39
N LEU A 261 -23.13 -8.40 -21.45
CA LEU A 261 -24.03 -9.53 -21.67
C LEU A 261 -25.38 -8.95 -22.10
N PRO A 262 -26.01 -9.46 -23.17
CA PRO A 262 -27.31 -8.96 -23.59
C PRO A 262 -28.27 -9.08 -22.42
N GLY A 263 -28.88 -7.95 -22.05
CA GLY A 263 -29.86 -7.90 -20.98
C GLY A 263 -31.02 -8.87 -21.26
N PRO A 264 -31.75 -9.30 -20.22
CA PRO A 264 -32.82 -10.26 -20.38
C PRO A 264 -33.88 -9.72 -21.35
N SER A 265 -34.10 -10.45 -22.43
CA SER A 265 -35.19 -10.21 -23.39
C SER A 265 -36.53 -10.24 -22.65
N LYS A 266 -37.35 -9.21 -22.87
CA LYS A 266 -38.75 -9.17 -22.41
C LYS A 266 -39.61 -10.19 -23.13
#